data_AF-A0A848T5A8-F1
#
_entry.id   AF-A0A848T5A8-F1
#
_cell.length_a   1.000
_cell.length_b   1.000
_cell.length_c   1.000
_cell.angle_alpha   90.00
_cell.angle_beta   90.00
_cell.angle_gamma   90.00
#
_symmetry.space_group_name_H-M   'P 1'
#
loop_
_entity.id
_entity.type
_entity.pdbx_description
1 polymer ?
#
loop_
_entity_poly.entity_id
_entity_poly.type
_entity_poly.pdbx_seq_one_letter_code
_entity_poly.pdbx_strand_id
1 'polypeptide(L)'
;MEPIVRKSRSQRIYLSIAACVLCAAFFVPDEELTRRIFGALPVPVAVVAAAVAGSWALDRLPAADNRVPWRMILVLGALFLLPIATIDLAVRLPEDLNMPPPGALAFYPVAGFVAESVFHLLPLGALALFFRWRKLPAWAYIPAVLSEPVFQAVGSGGWTLQGVLVAVHVAAFSAAQLWVFRAHGFAAMYALRLSYYVFWHLLWGILRLELLF
;
A
#
# COMPACT_ATOMS: atom_id res chain seq x y z
N MET A 1 -13.67 25.23 29.25
CA MET A 1 -12.94 23.96 29.10
C MET A 1 -13.40 23.33 27.79
N GLU A 2 -12.55 23.32 26.77
CA GLU A 2 -12.86 22.53 25.57
C GLU A 2 -12.82 21.04 25.92
N PRO A 3 -13.77 20.23 25.44
CA PRO A 3 -13.75 18.79 25.66
C PRO A 3 -12.53 18.19 24.96
N ILE A 4 -11.73 17.40 25.70
CA ILE A 4 -10.62 16.63 25.14
C ILE A 4 -11.20 15.67 24.09
N VAL A 5 -10.99 15.96 22.81
CA VAL A 5 -11.42 15.10 21.70
C VAL A 5 -10.61 13.81 21.75
N ARG A 6 -11.23 12.73 22.24
CA ARG A 6 -10.59 11.40 22.26
C ARG A 6 -10.46 10.90 20.83
N LYS A 7 -9.21 10.70 20.37
CA LYS A 7 -8.92 10.02 19.10
C LYS A 7 -9.62 8.66 19.01
N SER A 8 -10.10 8.32 17.82
CA SER A 8 -10.72 7.01 17.59
C SER A 8 -9.69 5.88 17.76
N ARG A 9 -10.14 4.65 18.02
CA ARG A 9 -9.25 3.49 18.14
C ARG A 9 -8.43 3.28 16.86
N SER A 10 -9.04 3.46 15.70
CA SER A 10 -8.38 3.35 14.39
C SER A 10 -7.24 4.35 14.23
N GLN A 11 -7.38 5.58 14.73
CA GLN A 11 -6.29 6.57 14.72
C GLN A 11 -5.13 6.17 15.61
N ARG A 12 -5.41 5.65 16.81
CA ARG A 12 -4.34 5.16 17.70
C ARG A 12 -3.55 4.04 17.03
N ILE A 13 -4.25 3.07 16.45
CA ILE A 13 -3.61 1.96 15.73
C ILE A 13 -2.79 2.47 14.55
N TYR A 14 -3.34 3.38 13.74
CA TYR A 14 -2.63 4.00 12.62
C TYR A 14 -1.33 4.70 13.08
N LEU A 15 -1.40 5.52 14.13
CA LEU A 15 -0.23 6.24 14.65
C LEU A 15 0.81 5.30 15.28
N SER A 16 0.37 4.21 15.91
CA SER A 16 1.30 3.17 16.40
C SER A 16 2.03 2.49 15.23
N ILE A 17 1.32 2.14 14.15
CA ILE A 17 1.95 1.61 12.94
C ILE A 17 2.92 2.63 12.35
N ALA A 18 2.50 3.90 12.24
CA ALA A 18 3.34 4.98 11.71
C ALA A 18 4.64 5.15 12.51
N ALA A 19 4.58 5.07 13.84
CA ALA A 19 5.75 5.14 14.70
C ALA A 19 6.72 3.97 14.46
N CYS A 20 6.21 2.73 14.38
CA CYS A 20 7.03 1.56 14.06
C CYS A 20 7.68 1.67 12.67
N VAL A 21 6.91 2.12 11.68
CA VAL A 21 7.39 2.34 10.31
C VAL A 21 8.43 3.44 10.26
N LEU A 22 8.27 4.51 11.04
CA LEU A 22 9.26 5.58 11.13
C LEU A 22 10.59 5.06 11.71
N CYS A 23 10.55 4.19 12.72
CA CYS A 23 11.76 3.52 13.19
C CYS A 23 12.40 2.69 12.08
N ALA A 24 11.61 1.90 11.34
CA ALA A 24 12.10 1.09 10.22
C ALA A 24 12.69 1.95 9.09
N ALA A 25 12.17 3.16 8.85
CA ALA A 25 12.63 4.08 7.81
C ALA A 25 14.10 4.49 7.95
N PHE A 26 14.65 4.50 9.17
CA PHE A 26 16.07 4.77 9.41
C PHE A 26 16.99 3.59 9.07
N PHE A 27 16.43 2.40 8.85
CA PHE A 27 17.17 1.20 8.45
C PHE A 27 16.96 0.85 6.98
N VAL A 28 16.20 1.65 6.24
CA VAL A 28 16.06 1.48 4.79
C VAL A 28 17.38 1.90 4.15
N PRO A 29 18.06 1.00 3.42
CA PRO A 29 19.32 1.34 2.77
C PRO A 29 19.09 2.41 1.70
N ASP A 30 20.06 3.33 1.55
CA ASP A 30 20.08 4.33 0.47
C ASP A 30 20.48 3.66 -0.85
N GLU A 31 19.55 2.88 -1.38
CA GLU A 31 19.64 2.22 -2.67
C GLU A 31 18.89 3.03 -3.74
N GLU A 32 19.32 2.88 -4.99
CA GLU A 32 18.68 3.44 -6.19
C GLU A 32 17.16 3.18 -6.22
N LEU A 33 16.72 2.00 -5.79
CA LEU A 33 15.30 1.63 -5.71
C LEU A 33 14.52 2.53 -4.75
N THR A 34 15.11 2.92 -3.61
CA THR A 34 14.52 3.86 -2.65
C THR A 34 14.30 5.23 -3.31
N ARG A 35 15.28 5.70 -4.10
CA ARG A 35 15.15 6.97 -4.84
C ARG A 35 14.13 6.89 -5.98
N ARG A 36 13.98 5.74 -6.64
CA ARG A 36 12.93 5.53 -7.65
C ARG A 36 11.52 5.68 -7.05
N ILE A 37 11.30 5.23 -5.81
CA ILE A 37 9.99 5.31 -5.15
C ILE A 37 9.75 6.66 -4.47
N PHE A 38 10.71 7.15 -3.67
CA PHE A 38 10.54 8.34 -2.85
C PHE A 38 11.08 9.62 -3.51
N GLY A 39 11.69 9.50 -4.68
CA GLY A 39 12.36 10.62 -5.37
C GLY A 39 13.54 11.15 -4.56
N ALA A 40 13.66 12.47 -4.51
CA ALA A 40 14.67 13.16 -3.71
C ALA A 40 14.29 13.30 -2.22
N LEU A 41 13.11 12.82 -1.80
CA LEU A 41 12.68 12.96 -0.42
C LEU A 41 13.36 11.92 0.47
N PRO A 42 13.95 12.31 1.62
CA PRO A 42 14.42 11.35 2.60
C PRO A 42 13.26 10.47 3.10
N VAL A 43 13.50 9.16 3.20
CA VAL A 43 12.46 8.18 3.57
C VAL A 43 11.73 8.53 4.89
N PRO A 44 12.41 8.95 5.97
CA PRO A 44 11.72 9.36 7.20
C PRO A 44 10.77 10.55 6.99
N VAL A 45 11.14 11.49 6.12
CA VAL A 45 10.30 12.66 5.79
C VAL A 45 9.05 12.20 5.03
N ALA A 46 9.19 11.28 4.07
CA ALA A 46 8.07 10.70 3.34
C ALA A 46 7.10 9.97 4.30
N VAL A 47 7.63 9.22 5.27
CA VAL A 47 6.81 8.54 6.30
C VAL A 47 6.06 9.54 7.17
N VAL A 48 6.71 10.61 7.64
CA VAL A 48 6.05 11.65 8.45
C VAL A 48 4.95 12.36 7.64
N ALA A 49 5.23 12.72 6.40
CA ALA A 49 4.23 13.33 5.51
C ALA A 49 3.03 12.41 5.29
N ALA A 50 3.28 11.13 5.01
CA ALA A 50 2.26 10.10 4.88
C ALA A 50 1.44 9.94 6.18
N ALA A 51 2.10 9.92 7.34
CA ALA A 51 1.46 9.81 8.65
C ALA A 51 0.52 10.99 8.93
N VAL A 52 0.93 12.20 8.59
CA VAL A 52 0.08 13.41 8.73
C VAL A 52 -1.11 13.32 7.78
N ALA A 53 -0.89 13.01 6.50
CA ALA A 53 -1.94 12.91 5.49
C ALA A 53 -2.96 11.80 5.81
N GLY A 54 -2.49 10.61 6.19
CA GLY A 54 -3.37 9.50 6.55
C GLY A 54 -4.12 9.74 7.85
N SER A 55 -3.51 10.41 8.84
CA SER A 55 -4.25 10.82 10.05
C SER A 55 -5.37 11.80 9.72
N TRP A 56 -5.09 12.82 8.90
CA TRP A 56 -6.09 13.79 8.42
C TRP A 56 -7.24 13.11 7.66
N ALA A 57 -6.92 12.11 6.84
CA ALA A 57 -7.93 11.34 6.12
C ALA A 57 -8.78 10.51 7.10
N LEU A 58 -8.15 9.78 8.03
CA LEU A 58 -8.86 8.94 9.00
C LEU A 58 -9.79 9.71 9.94
N ASP A 59 -9.54 11.00 10.19
CA ASP A 59 -10.50 11.87 10.90
C ASP A 59 -11.86 12.00 10.18
N ARG A 60 -11.86 11.83 8.86
CA ARG A 60 -13.03 12.01 7.97
C ARG A 60 -13.65 10.68 7.55
N LEU A 61 -12.88 9.60 7.65
CA LEU A 61 -13.28 8.27 7.23
C LEU A 61 -13.78 7.46 8.43
N PRO A 62 -15.03 6.97 8.43
CA PRO A 62 -15.44 5.98 9.40
C PRO A 62 -14.74 4.66 9.09
N ALA A 63 -13.62 4.43 9.77
CA ALA A 63 -12.94 3.15 9.73
C ALA A 63 -13.71 2.15 10.61
N ALA A 64 -13.95 0.95 10.07
CA ALA A 64 -14.38 -0.17 10.88
C ALA A 64 -13.29 -0.49 11.91
N ASP A 65 -13.71 -0.94 13.10
CA ASP A 65 -12.82 -1.33 14.20
C ASP A 65 -12.97 -2.83 14.53
N ASN A 66 -13.28 -3.59 13.48
CA ASN A 66 -13.44 -5.04 13.55
C ASN A 66 -12.07 -5.70 13.72
N ARG A 67 -12.05 -6.90 14.31
CA ARG A 67 -10.82 -7.69 14.43
C ARG A 67 -10.26 -7.99 13.03
N VAL A 68 -8.93 -8.02 12.96
CA VAL A 68 -8.20 -8.32 11.73
C VAL A 68 -8.37 -9.83 11.40
N PRO A 69 -8.94 -10.17 10.23
CA PRO A 69 -9.19 -11.57 9.86
C PRO A 69 -7.94 -12.21 9.23
N TRP A 70 -6.94 -12.55 10.06
CA TRP A 70 -5.60 -12.97 9.60
C TRP A 70 -5.59 -14.09 8.55
N ARG A 71 -6.47 -15.10 8.67
CA ARG A 71 -6.58 -16.18 7.67
C ARG A 71 -6.98 -15.66 6.30
N MET A 72 -7.98 -14.78 6.25
CA MET A 72 -8.43 -14.14 5.01
C MET A 72 -7.32 -13.29 4.40
N ILE A 73 -6.59 -12.54 5.24
CA ILE A 73 -5.47 -11.71 4.80
C ILE A 73 -4.36 -12.54 4.14
N LEU A 74 -3.95 -13.63 4.77
CA LEU A 74 -2.93 -14.53 4.23
C LEU A 74 -3.39 -15.19 2.92
N VAL A 75 -4.64 -15.66 2.87
CA VAL A 75 -5.21 -16.28 1.67
C VAL A 75 -5.29 -15.28 0.53
N LEU A 76 -5.76 -14.06 0.77
CA LEU A 76 -5.84 -13.02 -0.26
C LEU A 76 -4.44 -12.60 -0.73
N GLY A 77 -3.49 -12.40 0.18
CA GLY A 77 -2.10 -12.09 -0.18
C GLY A 77 -1.49 -13.15 -1.08
N ALA A 78 -1.69 -14.44 -0.75
CA ALA A 78 -1.24 -15.56 -1.58
C ALA A 78 -2.01 -15.67 -2.91
N LEU A 79 -3.32 -15.42 -2.92
CA LEU A 79 -4.13 -15.47 -4.13
C LEU A 79 -3.69 -14.41 -5.14
N PHE A 80 -3.39 -13.19 -4.69
CA PHE A 80 -2.89 -12.12 -5.53
C PHE A 80 -1.45 -12.34 -6.02
N LEU A 81 -0.70 -13.31 -5.48
CA LEU A 81 0.57 -13.73 -6.09
C LEU A 81 0.34 -14.38 -7.47
N LEU A 82 -0.72 -15.18 -7.63
CA LEU A 82 -0.87 -16.02 -8.83
C LEU A 82 -0.93 -15.21 -10.15
N PRO A 83 -1.73 -14.14 -10.26
CA PRO A 83 -1.80 -13.38 -11.51
C PRO A 83 -0.47 -12.68 -11.82
N ILE A 84 0.17 -12.08 -10.81
CA ILE A 84 1.41 -11.34 -11.04
C ILE A 84 2.60 -12.26 -11.36
N ALA A 85 2.68 -13.43 -10.72
CA ALA A 85 3.67 -14.45 -11.07
C ALA A 85 3.44 -14.97 -12.49
N THR A 86 2.18 -15.14 -12.91
CA THR A 86 1.84 -15.55 -14.28
C THR A 86 2.23 -14.47 -15.29
N ILE A 87 1.98 -13.19 -14.99
CA ILE A 87 2.44 -12.06 -15.81
C ILE A 87 3.97 -12.12 -15.92
N ASP A 88 4.68 -12.26 -14.81
CA ASP A 88 6.14 -12.28 -14.80
C ASP A 88 6.73 -13.46 -15.58
N LEU A 89 6.15 -14.65 -15.47
CA LEU A 89 6.52 -15.81 -16.30
C LEU A 89 6.28 -15.58 -17.79
N ALA A 90 5.23 -14.84 -18.15
CA ALA A 90 4.82 -14.63 -19.55
C ALA A 90 5.61 -13.51 -20.26
N VAL A 91 5.85 -12.38 -19.58
CA VAL A 91 6.45 -11.18 -20.19
C VAL A 91 7.78 -10.76 -19.57
N ARG A 92 8.30 -11.50 -18.57
CA ARG A 92 9.56 -11.25 -17.84
C ARG A 92 9.71 -9.81 -17.36
N LEU A 93 9.30 -9.55 -16.12
CA LEU A 93 9.51 -8.24 -15.50
C LEU A 93 11.03 -8.01 -15.25
N PRO A 94 11.48 -6.76 -15.06
CA PRO A 94 12.89 -6.47 -14.78
C PRO A 94 13.46 -7.27 -13.60
N GLU A 95 14.72 -7.66 -13.69
CA GLU A 95 15.42 -8.44 -12.64
C GLU A 95 15.51 -7.65 -11.33
N ASP A 96 15.80 -6.35 -11.41
CA ASP A 96 16.00 -5.41 -10.30
C ASP A 96 14.70 -4.83 -9.72
N LEU A 97 13.56 -5.48 -9.96
CA LEU A 97 12.24 -5.00 -9.51
C LEU A 97 12.09 -5.03 -7.98
N ASN A 98 12.75 -5.97 -7.30
CA ASN A 98 12.58 -6.22 -5.87
C ASN A 98 13.81 -5.77 -5.07
N MET A 99 13.56 -5.24 -3.88
CA MET A 99 14.59 -4.99 -2.88
C MET A 99 15.08 -6.35 -2.34
N PRO A 100 16.38 -6.67 -2.39
CA PRO A 100 16.88 -7.92 -1.85
C PRO A 100 16.87 -7.93 -0.30
N PRO A 101 16.84 -9.12 0.33
CA PRO A 101 17.14 -9.25 1.76
C PRO A 101 18.58 -8.81 2.09
N PRO A 102 18.85 -8.22 3.27
CA PRO A 102 17.90 -7.95 4.35
C PRO A 102 17.11 -6.65 4.19
N GLY A 103 17.47 -5.77 3.25
CA GLY A 103 16.87 -4.43 3.07
C GLY A 103 15.35 -4.48 2.85
N ALA A 104 14.86 -5.53 2.20
CA ALA A 104 13.44 -5.82 2.01
C ALA A 104 12.60 -5.71 3.29
N LEU A 105 13.15 -6.16 4.43
CA LEU A 105 12.41 -6.23 5.70
C LEU A 105 12.06 -4.86 6.28
N ALA A 106 12.90 -3.85 6.04
CA ALA A 106 12.63 -2.46 6.42
C ALA A 106 11.87 -1.73 5.31
N PHE A 107 12.28 -1.93 4.06
CA PHE A 107 11.77 -1.23 2.91
C PHE A 107 10.28 -1.46 2.67
N TYR A 108 9.83 -2.71 2.62
CA TYR A 108 8.45 -3.03 2.25
C TYR A 108 7.40 -2.55 3.27
N PRO A 109 7.62 -2.67 4.59
CA PRO A 109 6.73 -2.02 5.55
C PRO A 109 6.63 -0.50 5.34
N VAL A 110 7.74 0.16 5.07
CA VAL A 110 7.79 1.61 4.84
C VAL A 110 7.07 2.01 3.56
N ALA A 111 7.43 1.39 2.43
CA ALA A 111 6.80 1.62 1.13
C ALA A 111 5.30 1.35 1.19
N GLY A 112 4.89 0.25 1.82
CA GLY A 112 3.48 -0.10 1.99
C GLY A 112 2.71 0.95 2.78
N PHE A 113 3.26 1.44 3.89
CA PHE A 113 2.57 2.43 4.73
C PHE A 113 2.37 3.76 4.01
N VAL A 114 3.40 4.20 3.28
CA VAL A 114 3.34 5.41 2.45
C VAL A 114 2.32 5.21 1.33
N ALA A 115 2.37 4.08 0.61
CA ALA A 115 1.44 3.77 -0.47
C ALA A 115 -0.03 3.77 0.02
N GLU A 116 -0.34 3.06 1.11
CA GLU A 116 -1.69 3.03 1.68
C GLU A 116 -2.19 4.42 2.10
N SER A 117 -1.30 5.23 2.67
CA SER A 117 -1.68 6.56 3.16
C SER A 117 -1.91 7.53 1.99
N VAL A 118 -1.05 7.50 0.98
CA VAL A 118 -1.03 8.45 -0.13
C VAL A 118 -2.00 8.07 -1.24
N PHE A 119 -2.10 6.79 -1.62
CA PHE A 119 -2.91 6.37 -2.77
C PHE A 119 -4.31 5.90 -2.38
N HIS A 120 -4.57 5.60 -1.11
CA HIS A 120 -5.88 5.11 -0.67
C HIS A 120 -6.52 6.07 0.34
N LEU A 121 -5.89 6.28 1.50
CA LEU A 121 -6.50 7.11 2.55
C LEU A 121 -6.67 8.55 2.10
N LEU A 122 -5.63 9.19 1.55
CA LEU A 122 -5.68 10.59 1.16
C LEU A 122 -6.75 10.87 0.08
N PRO A 123 -6.83 10.13 -1.04
CA PRO A 123 -7.89 10.32 -2.03
C PRO A 123 -9.29 10.11 -1.44
N LEU A 124 -9.46 9.10 -0.59
CA LEU A 124 -10.74 8.85 0.08
C LEU A 124 -11.12 9.97 1.06
N GLY A 125 -10.15 10.47 1.83
CA GLY A 125 -10.34 11.59 2.75
C GLY A 125 -10.68 12.88 2.01
N ALA A 126 -10.06 13.12 0.85
CA ALA A 126 -10.39 14.24 -0.02
C ALA A 126 -11.81 14.12 -0.60
N LEU A 127 -12.20 12.94 -1.07
CA LEU A 127 -13.56 12.69 -1.55
C LEU A 127 -14.61 12.88 -0.45
N ALA A 128 -14.28 12.56 0.80
CA ALA A 128 -15.16 12.77 1.95
C ALA A 128 -15.45 14.26 2.24
N LEU A 129 -14.70 15.20 1.64
CA LEU A 129 -15.02 16.64 1.70
C LEU A 129 -16.25 17.00 0.86
N PHE A 130 -16.48 16.27 -0.23
CA PHE A 130 -17.55 16.54 -1.18
C PHE A 130 -18.76 15.63 -0.98
N PHE A 131 -18.55 14.46 -0.39
CA PHE A 131 -19.58 13.43 -0.26
C PHE A 131 -19.70 12.93 1.18
N ARG A 132 -20.94 12.63 1.60
CA ARG A 132 -21.18 11.93 2.85
C ARG A 132 -20.72 10.48 2.73
N TRP A 133 -19.64 10.12 3.42
CA TRP A 133 -19.00 8.80 3.33
C TRP A 133 -19.95 7.60 3.34
N ARG A 134 -20.92 7.58 4.28
CA ARG A 134 -21.89 6.48 4.43
C ARG A 134 -22.79 6.24 3.20
N LYS A 135 -22.82 7.20 2.27
CA LYS A 135 -23.61 7.15 1.03
C LYS A 135 -22.73 7.24 -0.21
N LEU A 136 -21.42 6.99 -0.10
CA LEU A 136 -20.55 7.00 -1.27
C LEU A 136 -20.97 5.91 -2.25
N PRO A 137 -21.33 6.26 -3.49
CA PRO A 137 -21.61 5.27 -4.52
C PRO A 137 -20.31 4.52 -4.89
N ALA A 138 -20.44 3.31 -5.42
CA ALA A 138 -19.29 2.46 -5.74
C ALA A 138 -18.27 3.14 -6.67
N TRP A 139 -18.73 3.93 -7.64
CA TRP A 139 -17.87 4.66 -8.57
C TRP A 139 -16.99 5.70 -7.88
N ALA A 140 -17.38 6.21 -6.71
CA ALA A 140 -16.59 7.20 -5.99
C ALA A 140 -15.27 6.63 -5.45
N TYR A 141 -15.11 5.30 -5.41
CA TYR A 141 -13.85 4.67 -5.02
C TYR A 141 -12.85 4.58 -6.18
N ILE A 142 -13.28 4.79 -7.43
CA ILE A 142 -12.44 4.66 -8.63
C ILE A 142 -11.16 5.51 -8.52
N PRO A 143 -11.20 6.79 -8.10
CA PRO A 143 -9.98 7.58 -7.97
C PRO A 143 -8.97 6.94 -7.01
N ALA A 144 -9.40 6.44 -5.85
CA ALA A 144 -8.51 5.78 -4.90
C ALA A 144 -7.98 4.43 -5.43
N VAL A 145 -8.82 3.65 -6.12
CA VAL A 145 -8.41 2.38 -6.74
C VAL A 145 -7.36 2.60 -7.84
N LEU A 146 -7.50 3.67 -8.62
CA LEU A 146 -6.65 3.94 -9.78
C LEU A 146 -5.41 4.80 -9.46
N SER A 147 -5.33 5.41 -8.28
CA SER A 147 -4.23 6.33 -7.94
C SER A 147 -2.86 5.66 -8.02
N GLU A 148 -2.68 4.52 -7.35
CA GLU A 148 -1.42 3.76 -7.38
C GLU A 148 -1.07 3.20 -8.77
N PRO A 149 -1.95 2.47 -9.49
CA PRO A 149 -1.58 1.89 -10.78
C PRO A 149 -1.29 2.96 -11.84
N VAL A 150 -1.99 4.10 -11.83
CA VAL A 150 -1.68 5.22 -12.73
C VAL A 150 -0.32 5.82 -12.38
N PHE A 151 -0.04 6.05 -11.09
CA PHE A 151 1.27 6.54 -10.64
C PHE A 151 2.40 5.61 -11.08
N GLN A 152 2.25 4.30 -10.91
CA GLN A 152 3.26 3.30 -11.30
C GLN A 152 3.44 3.22 -12.83
N ALA A 153 2.35 3.22 -13.60
CA ALA A 153 2.42 3.19 -15.07
C ALA A 153 3.14 4.43 -15.63
N VAL A 154 2.87 5.62 -15.07
CA VAL A 154 3.55 6.85 -15.48
C VAL A 154 5.01 6.84 -15.03
N GLY A 155 5.29 6.44 -13.79
CA GLY A 155 6.64 6.40 -13.23
C GLY A 155 7.56 5.35 -13.84
N SER A 156 7.01 4.28 -14.43
CA SER A 156 7.78 3.18 -15.05
C SER A 156 8.10 3.38 -16.53
N GLY A 157 7.90 4.58 -17.08
CA GLY A 157 8.21 4.87 -18.49
C GLY A 157 7.04 4.65 -19.45
N GLY A 158 5.81 4.53 -18.96
CA GLY A 158 4.58 4.62 -19.75
C GLY A 158 3.79 3.31 -19.88
N TRP A 159 2.82 3.32 -20.81
CA TRP A 159 1.82 2.26 -21.00
C TRP A 159 2.30 1.12 -21.91
N THR A 160 3.41 0.49 -21.55
CA THR A 160 3.85 -0.76 -22.20
C THR A 160 2.88 -1.90 -21.88
N LEU A 161 2.92 -3.02 -22.64
CA LEU A 161 2.09 -4.19 -22.33
C LEU A 161 2.32 -4.69 -20.90
N GLN A 162 3.57 -4.76 -20.46
CA GLN A 162 3.95 -5.11 -19.08
C GLN A 162 3.33 -4.12 -18.09
N GLY A 163 3.49 -2.81 -18.34
CA GLY A 163 2.94 -1.75 -17.48
C GLY A 163 1.42 -1.80 -17.36
N VAL A 164 0.71 -2.06 -18.46
CA VAL A 164 -0.75 -2.22 -18.46
C VAL A 164 -1.17 -3.46 -17.65
N LEU A 165 -0.52 -4.60 -17.84
CA LEU A 165 -0.84 -5.83 -17.10
C LEU A 165 -0.60 -5.64 -15.59
N VAL A 166 0.52 -5.02 -15.21
CA VAL A 166 0.82 -4.68 -13.82
C VAL A 166 -0.20 -3.67 -13.27
N ALA A 167 -0.55 -2.63 -14.03
CA ALA A 167 -1.54 -1.63 -13.62
C ALA A 167 -2.92 -2.25 -13.37
N VAL A 168 -3.37 -3.16 -14.24
CA VAL A 168 -4.64 -3.90 -14.05
C VAL A 168 -4.58 -4.75 -12.78
N HIS A 169 -3.48 -5.47 -12.56
CA HIS A 169 -3.28 -6.26 -11.36
C HIS A 169 -3.30 -5.40 -10.08
N VAL A 170 -2.57 -4.29 -10.08
CA VAL A 170 -2.47 -3.35 -8.95
C VAL A 170 -3.80 -2.64 -8.69
N ALA A 171 -4.59 -2.34 -9.73
CA ALA A 171 -5.95 -1.83 -9.58
C ALA A 171 -6.87 -2.87 -8.90
N ALA A 172 -6.81 -4.14 -9.31
CA ALA A 172 -7.57 -5.21 -8.70
C ALA A 172 -7.18 -5.42 -7.22
N PHE A 173 -5.89 -5.38 -6.91
CA PHE A 173 -5.40 -5.45 -5.54
C PHE A 173 -5.85 -4.25 -4.71
N SER A 174 -5.75 -3.03 -5.25
CA SER A 174 -6.22 -1.81 -4.59
C SER A 174 -7.72 -1.86 -4.27
N ALA A 175 -8.54 -2.39 -5.18
CA ALA A 175 -9.95 -2.59 -4.93
C ALA A 175 -10.21 -3.56 -3.75
N ALA A 176 -9.45 -4.67 -3.68
CA ALA A 176 -9.52 -5.62 -2.56
C ALA A 176 -9.07 -4.97 -1.24
N GLN A 177 -8.01 -4.17 -1.26
CA GLN A 177 -7.53 -3.43 -0.09
C GLN A 177 -8.58 -2.45 0.44
N LEU A 178 -9.22 -1.68 -0.43
CA LEU A 178 -10.30 -0.77 -0.03
C LEU A 178 -11.52 -1.53 0.50
N TRP A 179 -11.84 -2.69 -0.05
CA TRP A 179 -12.87 -3.57 0.51
C TRP A 179 -12.52 -4.03 1.94
N VAL A 180 -11.28 -4.49 2.17
CA VAL A 180 -10.80 -4.87 3.51
C VAL A 180 -10.80 -3.66 4.46
N PHE A 181 -10.38 -2.49 4.01
CA PHE A 181 -10.40 -1.26 4.81
C PHE A 181 -11.81 -0.90 5.29
N ARG A 182 -12.79 -0.98 4.41
CA ARG A 182 -14.19 -0.68 4.77
C ARG A 182 -14.74 -1.68 5.78
N ALA A 183 -14.35 -2.94 5.69
CA ALA A 183 -14.85 -4.00 6.55
C ALA A 183 -14.08 -4.11 7.89
N HIS A 184 -12.78 -3.82 7.91
CA HIS A 184 -11.88 -4.13 9.03
C HIS A 184 -10.90 -3.01 9.41
N GLY A 185 -10.93 -1.88 8.73
CA GLY A 185 -10.11 -0.71 9.02
C GLY A 185 -8.68 -0.79 8.47
N PHE A 186 -7.89 0.24 8.78
CA PHE A 186 -6.55 0.42 8.22
C PHE A 186 -5.57 -0.71 8.54
N ALA A 187 -5.60 -1.23 9.77
CA ALA A 187 -4.67 -2.28 10.17
C ALA A 187 -4.82 -3.56 9.32
N ALA A 188 -6.05 -3.93 8.98
CA ALA A 188 -6.32 -5.07 8.11
C ALA A 188 -5.90 -4.79 6.65
N MET A 189 -6.14 -3.58 6.15
CA MET A 189 -5.71 -3.16 4.82
C MET A 189 -4.18 -3.20 4.68
N TYR A 190 -3.48 -2.65 5.67
CA TYR A 190 -2.02 -2.64 5.71
C TYR A 190 -1.44 -4.06 5.89
N ALA A 191 -2.04 -4.88 6.75
CA ALA A 191 -1.64 -6.29 6.88
C ALA A 191 -1.85 -7.09 5.58
N LEU A 192 -2.89 -6.79 4.79
CA LEU A 192 -3.06 -7.36 3.45
C LEU A 192 -1.91 -6.94 2.52
N ARG A 193 -1.49 -5.66 2.52
CA ARG A 193 -0.31 -5.22 1.77
C ARG A 193 0.93 -6.01 2.17
N LEU A 194 1.22 -6.10 3.47
CA LEU A 194 2.40 -6.81 3.97
C LEU A 194 2.36 -8.30 3.61
N SER A 195 1.18 -8.93 3.73
CA SER A 195 1.02 -10.31 3.30
C SER A 195 1.32 -10.48 1.82
N TYR A 196 0.81 -9.61 0.95
CA TYR A 196 1.11 -9.64 -0.47
C TYR A 196 2.61 -9.43 -0.74
N TYR A 197 3.26 -8.50 -0.02
CA TYR A 197 4.70 -8.27 -0.14
C TYR A 197 5.54 -9.48 0.27
N VAL A 198 5.15 -10.23 1.31
CA VAL A 198 5.82 -11.49 1.65
C VAL A 198 5.75 -12.48 0.49
N PHE A 199 4.58 -12.69 -0.10
CA PHE A 199 4.42 -13.65 -1.19
C PHE A 199 5.07 -13.20 -2.49
N TRP A 200 4.84 -11.95 -2.91
CA TRP A 200 5.34 -11.41 -4.17
C TRP A 200 6.79 -10.97 -4.10
N HIS A 201 7.12 -10.03 -3.22
CA HIS A 201 8.44 -9.40 -3.23
C HIS A 201 9.53 -10.24 -2.57
N LEU A 202 9.19 -11.03 -1.53
CA LEU A 202 10.17 -11.88 -0.87
C LEU A 202 10.19 -13.29 -1.48
N LEU A 203 9.10 -14.05 -1.35
CA LEU A 203 9.11 -15.47 -1.75
C LEU A 203 9.28 -15.64 -3.26
N TRP A 204 8.38 -15.03 -4.05
CA TRP A 204 8.52 -15.08 -5.50
C TRP A 204 9.71 -14.26 -5.99
N GLY A 205 10.01 -13.13 -5.33
CA GLY A 205 11.17 -12.31 -5.67
C GLY A 205 12.51 -13.03 -5.60
N ILE A 206 12.68 -13.96 -4.65
CA ILE A 206 13.85 -14.86 -4.60
C ILE A 206 13.74 -15.94 -5.68
N LEU A 207 12.61 -16.64 -5.74
CA LEU A 207 12.41 -17.78 -6.63
C LEU A 207 12.55 -17.42 -8.11
N ARG A 208 12.02 -16.26 -8.53
CA ARG A 208 12.05 -15.82 -9.93
C ARG A 208 13.46 -15.60 -10.45
N LEU A 209 14.41 -15.22 -9.58
CA LEU A 209 15.79 -14.97 -9.98
C LEU A 209 16.47 -16.28 -10.41
N GLU A 210 16.14 -17.41 -9.78
CA GLU A 210 16.68 -18.71 -10.17
C GLU A 210 15.93 -19.32 -11.37
N LEU A 211 14.67 -18.95 -11.58
CA LEU A 211 13.82 -19.54 -12.63
C LEU A 211 13.88 -18.79 -13.96
N LEU A 212 14.09 -17.47 -13.93
CA LEU A 212 13.95 -16.59 -15.10
C LEU A 212 15.26 -15.95 -15.57
N PHE A 213 16.31 -15.97 -14.75
CA PHE A 213 17.60 -15.31 -14.97
C PHE A 213 18.76 -16.28 -14.69
#